data_AF-A0A067K9V7-F1
#
_entry.id   AF-A0A067K9V7-F1
#
_cell.length_a   1.000
_cell.length_b   1.000
_cell.length_c   1.000
_cell.angle_alpha   90.00
_cell.angle_beta   90.00
_cell.angle_gamma   90.00
#
_symmetry.space_group_name_H-M   'P 1'
#
loop_
_entity.id
_entity.type
_entity.pdbx_description
1 polymer ?
#
loop_
_entity_poly.entity_id
_entity_poly.type
_entity_poly.pdbx_seq_one_letter_code
_entity_poly.pdbx_strand_id
1 'polypeptide(L)'
;MTTVGYGDLVPNSIPAKLLASVYVFIGMSLVGILLSKAADYIVEKQEALFFKAIQMHKEMGSTEIHKEIETHKVQYKFVYASALLFVLIILGIAFLCFFENFELVDACYCVCSTITTLGYGDESFSTKSGRLFAAFWILSSTICLAQFFVYLTELYTEIRQTMLIKRVLTRNMTSSDLKSADLDQDKVVTVAEFIVYTLKEMGKIEEEDISLVMERFRKLDIDHSGTLTEADLVQPQASQLQKD
;
A
#
# COMPACT_ATOMS: atom_id res chain seq x y z
N MET A 1 17.84 -1.70 13.75
CA MET A 1 17.96 -0.24 13.63
C MET A 1 16.59 0.30 13.30
N THR A 2 16.04 1.21 14.11
CA THR A 2 14.67 1.76 14.00
C THR A 2 14.67 3.26 13.72
N THR A 3 15.82 3.81 13.33
CA THR A 3 16.07 5.24 13.04
C THR A 3 15.75 6.27 14.14
N VAL A 4 15.27 5.85 15.32
CA VAL A 4 14.94 6.77 16.44
C VAL A 4 16.15 7.62 16.84
N GLY A 5 17.29 7.01 17.09
CA GLY A 5 18.55 7.74 17.27
C GLY A 5 18.57 8.76 18.42
N TYR A 6 18.17 8.36 19.64
CA TYR A 6 18.18 9.23 20.84
C TYR A 6 19.46 10.06 21.04
N GLY A 7 20.63 9.53 20.65
CA GLY A 7 21.89 10.28 20.81
C GLY A 7 22.37 10.40 22.26
N ASP A 8 21.71 9.74 23.21
CA ASP A 8 22.15 9.56 24.59
C ASP A 8 23.45 8.73 24.66
N LEU A 9 23.65 7.85 23.69
CA LEU A 9 24.87 7.06 23.49
C LEU A 9 25.39 7.22 22.05
N VAL A 10 26.59 7.78 21.91
CA VAL A 10 27.22 8.05 20.60
C VAL A 10 28.66 7.53 20.51
N PRO A 11 29.11 7.09 19.32
CA PRO A 11 30.48 6.67 19.11
C PRO A 11 31.45 7.86 19.21
N ASN A 12 32.38 7.79 20.14
CA ASN A 12 33.33 8.90 20.40
C ASN A 12 34.67 8.76 19.64
N SER A 13 35.04 7.56 19.20
CA SER A 13 36.30 7.34 18.47
C SER A 13 36.11 7.32 16.95
N ILE A 14 37.14 7.75 16.21
CA ILE A 14 37.17 7.71 14.74
C ILE A 14 36.79 6.32 14.19
N PRO A 15 37.39 5.20 14.64
CA PRO A 15 37.02 3.89 14.13
C PRO A 15 35.58 3.49 14.50
N ALA A 16 35.08 3.86 15.69
CA ALA A 16 33.71 3.58 16.06
C ALA A 16 32.70 4.36 15.20
N LYS A 17 33.00 5.61 14.86
CA LYS A 17 32.16 6.42 13.94
C LYS A 17 32.10 5.80 12.54
N LEU A 18 33.24 5.39 11.99
CA LEU A 18 33.29 4.72 10.67
C LEU A 18 32.50 3.41 10.68
N LEU A 19 32.67 2.59 11.71
CA LEU A 19 31.95 1.33 11.86
C LEU A 19 30.43 1.57 12.04
N ALA A 20 30.04 2.55 12.84
CA ALA A 20 28.64 2.93 13.01
C ALA A 20 28.00 3.34 11.69
N SER A 21 28.70 4.13 10.85
CA SER A 21 28.20 4.53 9.53
C SER A 21 27.88 3.33 8.64
N VAL A 22 28.79 2.35 8.54
CA VAL A 22 28.55 1.13 7.75
C VAL A 22 27.43 0.28 8.37
N TYR A 23 27.44 0.16 9.70
CA TYR A 23 26.46 -0.64 10.44
C TYR A 23 25.03 -0.12 10.28
N VAL A 24 24.82 1.21 10.22
CA VAL A 24 23.48 1.79 9.99
C VAL A 24 22.92 1.35 8.63
N PHE A 25 23.69 1.41 7.55
CA PHE A 25 23.20 0.98 6.22
C PHE A 25 22.83 -0.51 6.19
N ILE A 26 23.72 -1.38 6.68
CA ILE A 26 23.47 -2.83 6.70
C ILE A 26 22.29 -3.16 7.63
N GLY A 27 22.26 -2.54 8.81
CA GLY A 27 21.21 -2.73 9.81
C GLY A 27 19.84 -2.24 9.34
N MET A 28 19.79 -1.14 8.59
CA MET A 28 18.54 -0.64 7.99
C MET A 28 18.01 -1.59 6.92
N SER A 29 18.87 -2.09 6.03
CA SER A 29 18.46 -3.08 5.03
C SER A 29 17.94 -4.38 5.67
N LEU A 30 18.66 -4.89 6.67
CA LEU A 30 18.27 -6.12 7.36
C LEU A 30 16.99 -5.96 8.17
N VAL A 31 16.85 -4.87 8.93
CA VAL A 31 15.61 -4.58 9.65
C VAL A 31 14.46 -4.30 8.69
N GLY A 32 14.69 -3.61 7.57
CA GLY A 32 13.69 -3.41 6.53
C GLY A 32 13.13 -4.73 6.00
N ILE A 33 13.99 -5.71 5.68
CA ILE A 33 13.55 -7.03 5.20
C ILE A 33 12.75 -7.77 6.29
N LEU A 34 13.24 -7.78 7.54
CA LEU A 34 12.54 -8.40 8.66
C LEU A 34 11.19 -7.72 8.93
N LEU A 35 11.17 -6.39 8.83
CA LEU A 35 9.99 -5.55 9.01
C LEU A 35 8.94 -5.86 7.94
N SER A 36 9.32 -5.95 6.67
CA SER A 36 8.42 -6.33 5.58
C SER A 36 7.82 -7.71 5.82
N LYS A 37 8.65 -8.71 6.17
CA LYS A 37 8.16 -10.07 6.45
C LYS A 37 7.22 -10.13 7.66
N ALA A 38 7.54 -9.40 8.72
CA ALA A 38 6.70 -9.33 9.92
C ALA A 38 5.38 -8.60 9.63
N ALA A 39 5.42 -7.52 8.85
CA ALA A 39 4.24 -6.82 8.39
C ALA A 39 3.36 -7.75 7.57
N ASP A 40 3.91 -8.42 6.55
CA ASP A 40 3.20 -9.38 5.71
C ASP A 40 2.53 -10.48 6.55
N TYR A 41 3.25 -11.05 7.52
CA TYR A 41 2.70 -12.06 8.42
C TYR A 41 1.55 -11.52 9.29
N ILE A 42 1.71 -10.31 9.84
CA ILE A 42 0.67 -9.65 10.66
C ILE A 42 -0.55 -9.36 9.79
N VAL A 43 -0.36 -8.83 8.59
CA VAL A 43 -1.43 -8.56 7.62
C VAL A 43 -2.16 -9.86 7.26
N GLU A 44 -1.43 -10.92 6.94
CA GLU A 44 -2.01 -12.22 6.58
C GLU A 44 -2.82 -12.81 7.75
N LYS A 45 -2.33 -12.68 8.99
CA LYS A 45 -3.08 -13.12 10.18
C LYS A 45 -4.31 -12.27 10.45
N GLN A 46 -4.23 -10.95 10.26
CA GLN A 46 -5.38 -10.07 10.35
C GLN A 46 -6.42 -10.42 9.30
N GLU A 47 -6.00 -10.65 8.05
CA GLU A 47 -6.87 -11.06 6.97
C GLU A 47 -7.49 -12.45 7.23
N ALA A 48 -6.75 -13.40 7.80
CA ALA A 48 -7.28 -14.72 8.14
C ALA A 48 -8.30 -14.68 9.28
N LEU A 49 -8.07 -13.87 10.32
CA LEU A 49 -9.03 -13.69 11.42
C LEU A 49 -10.29 -12.97 10.93
N PHE A 50 -10.13 -11.95 10.09
CA PHE A 50 -11.22 -11.27 9.42
C PHE A 50 -12.02 -12.24 8.54
N PHE A 51 -11.35 -13.02 7.69
CA PHE A 51 -11.98 -14.02 6.83
C PHE A 51 -12.70 -15.11 7.63
N LYS A 52 -12.13 -15.55 8.76
CA LYS A 52 -12.77 -16.51 9.65
C LYS A 52 -14.02 -15.92 10.33
N ALA A 53 -13.98 -14.66 10.76
CA ALA A 53 -15.16 -13.97 11.31
C ALA A 53 -16.27 -13.84 10.26
N ILE A 54 -15.91 -13.54 9.01
CA ILE A 54 -16.84 -13.52 7.88
C ILE A 54 -17.43 -14.89 7.62
N GLN A 55 -16.60 -15.94 7.62
CA GLN A 55 -17.04 -17.30 7.37
C GLN A 55 -17.93 -17.85 8.50
N MET A 56 -17.70 -17.46 9.75
CA MET A 56 -18.63 -17.78 10.85
C MET A 56 -19.99 -17.09 10.66
N HIS A 57 -20.03 -15.89 10.07
CA HIS A 57 -21.27 -15.21 9.69
C HIS A 57 -21.92 -15.79 8.42
N LYS A 58 -21.15 -16.51 7.59
CA LYS A 58 -21.57 -17.15 6.34
C LYS A 58 -22.51 -18.34 6.54
N GLU A 59 -22.42 -19.02 7.69
CA GLU A 59 -23.38 -20.09 8.05
C GLU A 59 -24.80 -19.55 8.32
N MET A 60 -24.99 -18.23 8.49
CA MET A 60 -26.28 -17.62 8.78
C MET A 60 -26.97 -16.92 7.58
N GLY A 61 -26.38 -17.01 6.39
CA GLY A 61 -27.00 -16.57 5.13
C GLY A 61 -26.82 -15.09 4.78
N SER A 62 -26.22 -14.84 3.60
CA SER A 62 -26.54 -13.77 2.64
C SER A 62 -25.34 -13.42 1.75
N THR A 63 -25.56 -13.42 0.44
CA THR A 63 -24.63 -12.94 -0.59
C THR A 63 -24.39 -11.42 -0.48
N GLU A 64 -25.29 -10.68 0.19
CA GLU A 64 -25.19 -9.24 0.45
C GLU A 64 -24.11 -8.90 1.48
N ILE A 65 -23.95 -9.69 2.55
CA ILE A 65 -22.88 -9.50 3.55
C ILE A 65 -21.50 -9.58 2.89
N HIS A 66 -21.31 -10.45 1.89
CA HIS A 66 -20.03 -10.59 1.19
C HIS A 66 -19.62 -9.29 0.45
N LYS A 67 -20.57 -8.61 -0.18
CA LYS A 67 -20.31 -7.39 -0.96
C LYS A 67 -20.06 -6.19 -0.06
N GLU A 68 -20.79 -6.09 1.05
CA GLU A 68 -20.61 -5.03 2.05
C GLU A 68 -19.26 -5.16 2.75
N ILE A 69 -18.84 -6.37 3.12
CA ILE A 69 -17.57 -6.63 3.80
C ILE A 69 -16.37 -6.41 2.87
N GLU A 70 -16.45 -6.78 1.60
CA GLU A 70 -15.41 -6.49 0.61
C GLU A 70 -15.24 -4.98 0.40
N THR A 71 -16.36 -4.23 0.43
CA THR A 71 -16.37 -2.76 0.33
C THR A 71 -15.75 -2.08 1.55
N HIS A 72 -15.84 -2.68 2.75
CA HIS A 72 -15.32 -2.09 3.98
C HIS A 72 -13.97 -2.67 4.45
N LYS A 73 -13.34 -3.56 3.67
CA LYS A 73 -12.09 -4.26 4.05
C LYS A 73 -10.98 -3.30 4.46
N VAL A 74 -10.74 -2.23 3.70
CA VAL A 74 -9.69 -1.25 3.98
C VAL A 74 -9.98 -0.46 5.27
N GLN A 75 -11.25 -0.13 5.52
CA GLN A 75 -11.66 0.55 6.76
C GLN A 75 -11.38 -0.30 7.99
N TYR A 76 -11.70 -1.60 7.95
CA TYR A 76 -11.39 -2.51 9.05
C TYR A 76 -9.88 -2.64 9.30
N LYS A 77 -9.06 -2.77 8.26
CA LYS A 77 -7.59 -2.78 8.36
C LYS A 77 -7.06 -1.51 9.03
N PHE A 78 -7.54 -0.36 8.57
CA PHE A 78 -7.16 0.94 9.12
C PHE A 78 -7.54 1.08 10.60
N VAL A 79 -8.77 0.71 10.98
CA VAL A 79 -9.23 0.78 12.38
C VAL A 79 -8.42 -0.16 13.26
N TYR A 80 -8.15 -1.39 12.81
CA TYR A 80 -7.35 -2.33 13.58
C TYR A 80 -5.92 -1.82 13.82
N ALA A 81 -5.23 -1.34 12.78
CA ALA A 81 -3.88 -0.80 12.91
C ALA A 81 -3.85 0.44 13.82
N SER A 82 -4.86 1.31 13.71
CA SER A 82 -5.01 2.49 14.57
C SER A 82 -5.20 2.09 16.03
N ALA A 83 -6.05 1.09 16.30
CA ALA A 83 -6.28 0.58 17.65
C ALA A 83 -5.01 -0.05 18.24
N LEU A 84 -4.29 -0.86 17.47
CA LEU A 84 -3.04 -1.48 17.90
C LEU A 84 -1.96 -0.43 18.23
N LEU A 85 -1.84 0.60 17.39
CA LEU A 85 -0.91 1.71 17.62
C LEU A 85 -1.25 2.46 18.92
N PHE A 86 -2.54 2.72 19.14
CA PHE A 86 -3.02 3.38 20.36
C PHE A 86 -2.73 2.56 21.62
N VAL A 87 -2.91 1.23 21.56
CA VAL A 87 -2.53 0.33 22.66
C VAL A 87 -1.03 0.39 22.94
N LEU A 88 -0.18 0.43 21.91
CA LEU A 88 1.28 0.53 22.08
C LEU A 88 1.70 1.88 22.67
N ILE A 89 1.01 2.97 22.32
CA ILE A 89 1.21 4.30 22.92
C ILE A 89 0.88 4.24 24.43
N ILE A 90 -0.30 3.75 24.80
CA ILE A 90 -0.71 3.64 26.20
C ILE A 90 0.27 2.75 26.99
N LEU A 91 0.68 1.63 26.40
CA LEU A 91 1.63 0.70 27.02
C LEU A 91 2.99 1.37 27.28
N GLY A 92 3.49 2.16 26.31
CA GLY A 92 4.74 2.91 26.47
C GLY A 92 4.64 3.97 27.58
N ILE A 93 3.54 4.73 27.62
CA ILE A 93 3.31 5.77 28.63
C ILE A 93 3.25 5.13 30.02
N ALA A 94 2.45 4.07 30.17
CA ALA A 94 2.33 3.35 31.43
C ALA A 94 3.69 2.82 31.90
N PHE A 95 4.48 2.24 31.00
CA PHE A 95 5.81 1.73 31.34
C PHE A 95 6.73 2.85 31.86
N LEU A 96 6.80 3.99 31.17
CA LEU A 96 7.63 5.12 31.60
C LEU A 96 7.19 5.70 32.95
N CYS A 97 5.88 5.86 33.17
CA CYS A 97 5.37 6.36 34.45
C CYS A 97 5.65 5.42 35.63
N PHE A 98 5.47 4.10 35.46
CA PHE A 98 5.60 3.13 36.56
C PHE A 98 7.02 2.63 36.82
N PHE A 99 7.86 2.51 35.78
CA PHE A 99 9.19 1.91 35.90
C PHE A 99 10.33 2.92 35.80
N GLU A 100 10.17 4.00 35.05
CA GLU A 100 11.17 5.07 34.91
C GLU A 100 10.82 6.32 35.76
N ASN A 101 9.65 6.32 36.42
CA ASN A 101 9.12 7.41 37.27
C ASN A 101 8.95 8.75 36.53
N PHE A 102 8.60 8.71 35.24
CA PHE A 102 8.35 9.92 34.45
C PHE A 102 7.04 10.58 34.86
N GLU A 103 6.97 11.91 34.76
CA GLU A 103 5.69 12.61 34.78
C GLU A 103 4.88 12.26 33.52
N LEU A 104 3.56 12.30 33.61
CA LEU A 104 2.68 11.85 32.52
C LEU A 104 2.90 12.62 31.21
N VAL A 105 3.23 13.92 31.30
CA VAL A 105 3.50 14.76 30.13
C VAL A 105 4.81 14.35 29.46
N ASP A 106 5.87 14.16 30.23
CA ASP A 106 7.19 13.77 29.73
C ASP A 106 7.18 12.34 29.18
N ALA A 107 6.43 11.44 29.81
CA ALA A 107 6.19 10.09 29.31
C ALA A 107 5.45 10.11 27.95
N CYS A 108 4.40 10.94 27.83
CA CYS A 108 3.66 11.10 26.58
C CYS A 108 4.56 11.67 25.47
N TYR A 109 5.33 12.70 25.80
CA TYR A 109 6.27 13.34 24.88
C TYR A 109 7.35 12.36 24.41
N CYS A 110 7.99 11.63 25.32
CA CYS A 110 9.00 10.62 25.01
C CYS A 110 8.42 9.50 24.13
N VAL A 111 7.22 8.99 24.46
CA VAL A 111 6.56 7.95 23.63
C VAL A 111 6.26 8.45 22.24
N CYS A 112 5.72 9.67 22.10
CA CYS A 112 5.42 10.26 20.81
C CYS A 112 6.69 10.44 19.98
N SER A 113 7.72 11.10 20.53
CA SER A 113 8.99 11.35 19.83
C SER A 113 9.69 10.05 19.42
N THR A 114 9.55 8.99 20.22
CA THR A 114 10.14 7.67 19.96
C THR A 114 9.41 6.92 18.86
N ILE A 115 8.07 6.82 18.94
CA ILE A 115 7.27 6.09 17.95
C ILE A 115 7.38 6.75 16.58
N THR A 116 7.37 8.08 16.52
CA THR A 116 7.56 8.83 15.26
C THR A 116 9.01 8.88 14.78
N THR A 117 9.92 8.18 15.46
CA THR A 117 11.36 8.11 15.13
C THR A 117 12.09 9.46 15.15
N LEU A 118 11.55 10.46 15.85
CA LEU A 118 12.23 11.74 16.07
C LEU A 118 13.40 11.58 17.06
N GLY A 119 13.13 10.90 18.19
CA GLY A 119 14.14 10.52 19.18
C GLY A 119 15.08 11.65 19.61
N TYR A 120 14.54 12.74 20.16
CA TYR A 120 15.34 13.91 20.53
C TYR A 120 16.41 13.64 21.60
N GLY A 121 16.22 12.62 22.45
CA GLY A 121 17.23 12.21 23.43
C GLY A 121 17.25 12.98 24.74
N ASP A 122 16.43 14.03 24.84
CA ASP A 122 16.17 14.77 26.08
C ASP A 122 15.53 13.86 27.14
N GLU A 123 14.55 13.06 26.72
CA GLU A 123 13.90 12.04 27.54
C GLU A 123 14.12 10.65 26.92
N SER A 124 14.64 9.68 27.69
CA SER A 124 14.95 8.34 27.19
C SER A 124 14.92 7.25 28.26
N PHE A 125 14.74 6.00 27.81
CA PHE A 125 14.79 4.82 28.67
C PHE A 125 16.19 4.65 29.27
N SER A 126 16.32 4.98 30.55
CA SER A 126 17.60 5.06 31.22
C SER A 126 17.93 3.81 32.01
N THR A 127 16.92 3.12 32.57
CA THR A 127 17.17 1.88 33.32
C THR A 127 17.56 0.71 32.41
N LYS A 128 18.30 -0.26 32.95
CA LYS A 128 18.67 -1.49 32.21
C LYS A 128 17.42 -2.26 31.73
N SER A 129 16.40 -2.35 32.59
CA SER A 129 15.11 -2.96 32.27
C SER A 129 14.34 -2.17 31.22
N GLY A 130 14.33 -0.84 31.31
CA GLY A 130 13.66 0.02 30.35
C GLY A 130 14.30 -0.06 28.97
N ARG A 131 15.63 -0.10 28.88
CA ARG A 131 16.33 -0.29 27.60
C ARG A 131 16.02 -1.63 26.94
N LEU A 132 15.91 -2.70 27.74
CA LEU A 132 15.53 -4.02 27.21
C LEU A 132 14.08 -4.01 26.71
N PHE A 133 13.15 -3.41 27.46
CA PHE A 133 11.76 -3.23 27.02
C PHE A 133 11.69 -2.39 25.74
N ALA A 134 12.37 -1.24 25.71
CA ALA A 134 12.41 -0.33 24.58
C ALA A 134 12.91 -1.00 23.31
N ALA A 135 13.90 -1.90 23.38
CA ALA A 135 14.40 -2.62 22.21
C ALA A 135 13.29 -3.37 21.45
N PHE A 136 12.39 -4.05 22.16
CA PHE A 136 11.27 -4.79 21.55
C PHE A 136 10.07 -3.89 21.28
N TRP A 137 9.77 -2.97 22.19
CA TRP A 137 8.62 -2.08 22.08
C TRP A 137 8.78 -1.08 20.93
N ILE A 138 9.95 -0.43 20.79
CA ILE A 138 10.24 0.49 19.68
C ILE A 138 10.16 -0.23 18.33
N LEU A 139 10.68 -1.47 18.25
CA LEU A 139 10.55 -2.26 17.03
C LEU A 139 9.07 -2.46 16.69
N SER A 140 8.28 -2.95 17.64
CA SER A 140 6.85 -3.23 17.44
C SER A 140 6.04 -1.98 17.10
N SER A 141 6.29 -0.86 17.78
CA SER A 141 5.56 0.40 17.58
C SER A 141 5.90 1.06 16.24
N THR A 142 7.15 0.96 15.78
CA THR A 142 7.54 1.46 14.45
C THR A 142 6.91 0.63 13.32
N ILE A 143 6.77 -0.69 13.47
CA ILE A 143 5.99 -1.52 12.52
C ILE A 143 4.54 -1.03 12.45
N CYS A 144 3.92 -0.87 13.61
CA CYS A 144 2.52 -0.49 13.71
C CYS A 144 2.27 0.91 13.14
N LEU A 145 3.20 1.85 13.36
CA LEU A 145 3.13 3.19 12.77
C LEU A 145 3.26 3.15 11.25
N ALA A 146 4.18 2.35 10.71
CA ALA A 146 4.32 2.18 9.26
C ALA A 146 3.03 1.61 8.64
N GLN A 147 2.45 0.57 9.25
CA GLN A 147 1.17 0.00 8.82
C GLN A 147 0.03 1.01 8.88
N PHE A 148 -0.02 1.84 9.92
CA PHE A 148 -1.01 2.92 10.02
C PHE A 148 -0.94 3.86 8.81
N PHE A 149 0.26 4.30 8.40
CA PHE A 149 0.42 5.18 7.23
C PHE A 149 0.08 4.49 5.90
N VAL A 150 0.43 3.21 5.74
CA VAL A 150 0.04 2.42 4.56
C VAL A 150 -1.49 2.37 4.45
N TYR A 151 -2.19 1.98 5.52
CA TYR A 151 -3.65 1.89 5.49
C TYR A 151 -4.35 3.25 5.42
N LEU A 152 -3.76 4.31 5.98
CA LEU A 152 -4.26 5.67 5.78
C LEU A 152 -4.21 6.05 4.29
N THR A 153 -3.12 5.69 3.61
CA THR A 153 -2.94 5.96 2.18
C THR A 153 -3.89 5.12 1.33
N GLU A 154 -4.06 3.83 1.65
CA GLU A 154 -5.04 2.95 0.99
C GLU A 154 -6.46 3.51 1.13
N LEU A 155 -6.87 3.89 2.35
CA LEU A 155 -8.18 4.46 2.64
C LEU A 155 -8.41 5.76 1.86
N TYR A 156 -7.44 6.67 1.89
CA TYR A 156 -7.52 7.92 1.14
C TYR A 156 -7.64 7.66 -0.37
N THR A 157 -6.85 6.72 -0.89
CA THR A 157 -6.85 6.36 -2.31
C THR A 157 -8.18 5.74 -2.73
N GLU A 158 -8.75 4.83 -1.95
CA GLU A 158 -10.04 4.19 -2.23
C GLU A 158 -11.20 5.20 -2.24
N ILE A 159 -11.22 6.10 -1.25
CA ILE A 159 -12.19 7.19 -1.18
C ILE A 159 -12.10 8.07 -2.44
N ARG A 160 -10.88 8.44 -2.85
CA ARG A 160 -10.62 9.24 -4.05
C ARG A 160 -11.04 8.51 -5.34
N GLN A 161 -10.67 7.23 -5.48
CA GLN A 161 -11.01 6.39 -6.64
C GLN A 161 -12.53 6.24 -6.78
N THR A 162 -13.23 5.98 -5.67
CA THR A 162 -14.70 5.88 -5.67
C THR A 162 -15.37 7.19 -6.08
N MET A 163 -14.84 8.33 -5.61
CA MET A 163 -15.34 9.64 -6.04
C MET A 163 -15.10 9.91 -7.52
N LEU A 164 -13.92 9.54 -8.07
CA LEU A 164 -13.62 9.69 -9.49
C LEU A 164 -14.57 8.84 -10.34
N ILE A 165 -14.73 7.56 -10.01
CA ILE A 165 -15.64 6.65 -10.70
C ILE A 165 -17.07 7.21 -10.69
N LYS A 166 -17.59 7.61 -9.52
CA LYS A 166 -18.93 8.21 -9.41
C LYS A 166 -19.04 9.48 -10.27
N ARG A 167 -18.04 10.35 -10.25
CA ARG A 167 -18.02 11.58 -11.06
C ARG A 167 -18.05 11.28 -12.56
N VAL A 168 -17.26 10.31 -13.02
CA VAL A 168 -17.22 9.91 -14.44
C VAL A 168 -18.54 9.28 -14.89
N LEU A 169 -19.15 8.42 -14.07
CA LEU A 169 -20.40 7.74 -14.42
C LEU A 169 -21.64 8.64 -14.37
N THR A 170 -21.63 9.69 -13.55
CA THR A 170 -22.78 10.60 -13.37
C THR A 170 -22.68 11.88 -14.19
N ARG A 171 -21.51 12.22 -14.75
CA ARG A 171 -21.37 13.42 -15.59
C ARG A 171 -21.99 13.21 -16.96
N ASN A 172 -22.57 14.27 -17.52
CA ASN A 172 -22.98 14.27 -18.91
C ASN A 172 -21.76 14.31 -19.82
N MET A 173 -21.83 13.58 -20.93
CA MET A 173 -20.79 13.55 -21.95
C MET A 173 -20.81 14.85 -22.77
N THR A 174 -19.62 15.39 -23.06
CA THR A 174 -19.45 16.58 -23.89
C THR A 174 -19.01 16.21 -25.31
N SER A 175 -19.08 17.16 -26.23
CA SER A 175 -18.57 16.97 -27.60
C SER A 175 -17.05 16.75 -27.65
N SER A 176 -16.31 17.26 -26.67
CA SER A 176 -14.87 16.97 -26.54
C SER A 176 -14.65 15.52 -26.11
N ASP A 177 -15.45 15.03 -25.17
CA ASP A 177 -15.36 13.64 -24.70
C ASP A 177 -15.64 12.65 -25.84
N LEU A 178 -16.62 12.95 -26.72
CA LEU A 178 -16.92 12.14 -27.92
C LEU A 178 -15.71 12.05 -28.85
N LYS A 179 -15.04 13.17 -29.11
CA LYS A 179 -13.82 13.19 -29.94
C LYS A 179 -12.65 12.43 -29.31
N SER A 180 -12.58 12.39 -27.98
CA SER A 180 -11.56 11.64 -27.27
C SER A 180 -11.88 10.15 -27.16
N ALA A 181 -13.14 9.77 -27.29
CA ALA A 181 -13.59 8.37 -27.29
C ALA A 181 -13.45 7.71 -28.66
N ASP A 182 -13.59 8.49 -29.73
CA ASP A 182 -13.41 8.09 -31.13
C ASP A 182 -11.95 7.69 -31.40
N LEU A 183 -11.67 6.38 -31.38
CA LEU A 183 -10.31 5.82 -31.48
C LEU A 183 -9.85 5.68 -32.94
N ASP A 184 -10.79 5.43 -33.86
CA ASP A 184 -10.51 5.23 -35.28
C ASP A 184 -10.72 6.49 -36.15
N GLN A 185 -11.24 7.56 -35.55
CA GLN A 185 -11.49 8.88 -36.15
C GLN A 185 -12.60 8.89 -37.21
N ASP A 186 -13.58 7.98 -37.13
CA ASP A 186 -14.72 7.91 -38.06
C ASP A 186 -15.88 8.88 -37.71
N LYS A 187 -15.77 9.61 -36.58
CA LYS A 187 -16.76 10.54 -36.01
C LYS A 187 -18.01 9.87 -35.43
N VAL A 188 -18.00 8.56 -35.28
CA VAL A 188 -18.98 7.76 -34.55
C VAL A 188 -18.27 7.21 -33.32
N VAL A 189 -19.02 6.95 -32.24
CA VAL A 189 -18.46 6.30 -31.06
C VAL A 189 -19.24 5.02 -30.83
N THR A 190 -18.56 3.90 -31.02
CA THR A 190 -19.10 2.57 -30.77
C THR A 190 -19.19 2.28 -29.26
N VAL A 191 -19.94 1.22 -28.90
CA VAL A 191 -20.03 0.79 -27.50
C VAL A 191 -18.66 0.40 -26.94
N ALA A 192 -17.78 -0.21 -27.75
CA ALA A 192 -16.44 -0.59 -27.34
C ALA A 192 -15.57 0.64 -27.04
N GLU A 193 -15.57 1.63 -27.93
CA GLU A 193 -14.87 2.90 -27.75
C GLU A 193 -15.37 3.68 -26.53
N PHE A 194 -16.69 3.72 -26.33
CA PHE A 194 -17.27 4.32 -25.13
C PHE A 194 -16.81 3.61 -23.84
N ILE A 195 -16.74 2.28 -23.84
CA ILE A 195 -16.24 1.50 -22.70
C ILE A 195 -14.76 1.80 -22.45
N VAL A 196 -13.90 1.78 -23.49
CA VAL A 196 -12.47 2.07 -23.37
C VAL A 196 -12.26 3.50 -22.86
N TYR A 197 -12.95 4.48 -23.43
CA TYR A 197 -12.94 5.86 -22.97
C TYR A 197 -13.36 5.99 -21.50
N THR A 198 -14.46 5.36 -21.11
CA THR A 198 -14.96 5.42 -19.73
C THR A 198 -13.98 4.76 -18.75
N LEU A 199 -13.37 3.64 -19.13
CA LEU A 199 -12.33 2.97 -18.32
C LEU A 199 -11.08 3.85 -18.15
N LYS A 200 -10.66 4.54 -19.21
CA LYS A 200 -9.55 5.50 -19.17
C LYS A 200 -9.86 6.69 -18.26
N GLU A 201 -11.04 7.29 -18.40
CA GLU A 201 -11.48 8.41 -17.55
C GLU A 201 -11.63 8.01 -16.07
N MET A 202 -11.99 6.76 -15.79
CA MET A 202 -11.99 6.19 -14.44
C MET A 202 -10.58 5.92 -13.90
N GLY A 203 -9.53 6.11 -14.70
CA GLY A 203 -8.13 5.81 -14.33
C GLY A 203 -7.87 4.30 -14.18
N LYS A 204 -8.64 3.45 -14.86
CA LYS A 204 -8.46 1.99 -14.85
C LYS A 204 -7.44 1.50 -15.89
N ILE A 205 -7.27 2.28 -16.94
CA ILE A 205 -6.30 2.06 -18.01
C ILE A 205 -5.68 3.41 -18.36
N GLU A 206 -4.41 3.41 -18.75
CA GLU A 206 -3.68 4.58 -19.23
C GLU A 206 -3.66 4.61 -20.77
N GLU A 207 -3.31 5.75 -21.36
CA GLU A 207 -3.21 5.88 -22.83
C GLU A 207 -2.16 4.94 -23.44
N GLU A 208 -1.12 4.67 -22.66
CA GLU A 208 -0.05 3.74 -23.00
C GLU A 208 -0.59 2.31 -23.12
N ASP A 209 -1.48 1.88 -22.22
CA ASP A 209 -2.14 0.58 -22.28
C ASP A 209 -2.95 0.42 -23.57
N ILE A 210 -3.72 1.45 -23.92
CA ILE A 210 -4.53 1.46 -25.16
C ILE A 210 -3.61 1.37 -26.37
N SER A 211 -2.55 2.17 -26.40
CA SER A 211 -1.58 2.21 -27.50
C SER A 211 -0.89 0.86 -27.71
N LEU A 212 -0.48 0.19 -26.64
CA LEU A 212 0.14 -1.14 -26.67
C LEU A 212 -0.81 -2.21 -27.22
N VAL A 213 -2.07 -2.19 -26.78
CA VAL A 213 -3.10 -3.13 -27.27
C VAL A 213 -3.42 -2.87 -28.73
N MET A 214 -3.50 -1.61 -29.14
CA MET A 214 -3.72 -1.22 -30.55
C MET A 214 -2.54 -1.62 -31.44
N GLU A 215 -1.30 -1.49 -30.99
CA GLU A 215 -0.14 -1.96 -31.74
C GLU A 215 -0.18 -3.49 -31.92
N ARG A 216 -0.55 -4.23 -30.87
CA ARG A 216 -0.74 -5.67 -30.95
C ARG A 216 -1.85 -6.04 -31.93
N PHE A 217 -2.97 -5.32 -31.91
CA PHE A 217 -4.07 -5.51 -32.86
C PHE A 217 -3.57 -5.33 -34.30
N ARG A 218 -2.85 -4.24 -34.60
CA ARG A 218 -2.29 -3.98 -35.94
C ARG A 218 -1.30 -5.04 -36.42
N LYS A 219 -0.58 -5.70 -35.50
CA LYS A 219 0.31 -6.82 -35.85
C LYS A 219 -0.45 -8.10 -36.19
N LEU A 220 -1.64 -8.27 -35.64
CA LEU A 220 -2.51 -9.41 -35.92
C LEU A 220 -3.36 -9.16 -37.17
N ASP A 221 -3.77 -7.92 -37.42
CA ASP A 221 -4.56 -7.50 -38.57
C ASP A 221 -3.67 -7.41 -39.83
N ILE A 222 -3.41 -8.58 -40.43
CA ILE A 222 -2.50 -8.73 -41.58
C ILE A 222 -3.11 -8.09 -42.83
N ASP A 223 -4.42 -8.22 -43.01
CA ASP A 223 -5.13 -7.65 -44.15
C ASP A 223 -5.45 -6.16 -43.99
N HIS A 224 -5.15 -5.59 -42.81
CA HIS A 224 -5.41 -4.19 -42.44
C HIS A 224 -6.88 -3.81 -42.61
N SER A 225 -7.78 -4.76 -42.39
CA SER A 225 -9.22 -4.56 -42.48
C SER A 225 -9.78 -3.71 -41.33
N GLY A 226 -9.02 -3.54 -40.24
CA GLY A 226 -9.50 -2.96 -38.99
C GLY A 226 -10.34 -3.96 -38.18
N THR A 227 -10.36 -5.23 -38.58
CA THR A 227 -11.05 -6.32 -37.89
C THR A 227 -10.13 -7.54 -37.78
N LEU A 228 -10.35 -8.40 -36.78
CA LEU A 228 -9.62 -9.67 -36.70
C LEU A 228 -10.56 -10.83 -37.02
N THR A 229 -10.17 -11.62 -37.99
CA THR A 229 -10.88 -12.83 -38.42
C THR A 229 -10.02 -14.06 -38.21
N GLU A 230 -10.60 -15.26 -38.42
CA GLU A 230 -9.81 -16.49 -38.33
C GLU A 230 -8.65 -16.53 -39.34
N ALA A 231 -8.81 -15.88 -40.52
CA ALA A 231 -7.79 -15.85 -41.56
C ALA A 231 -6.50 -15.17 -41.11
N ASP A 232 -6.62 -14.13 -40.29
CA ASP A 232 -5.50 -13.36 -39.73
C ASP A 232 -4.63 -14.19 -38.76
N LEU A 233 -5.22 -15.19 -38.12
CA LEU A 233 -4.55 -16.03 -37.12
C LEU A 233 -3.83 -17.25 -37.73
N VAL A 234 -4.12 -17.59 -38.98
CA VAL A 234 -3.62 -18.82 -39.65
C VAL A 234 -2.30 -18.57 -40.40
N GLN A 235 -1.95 -17.32 -40.70
CA GLN A 235 -0.73 -16.99 -41.46
C GLN A 235 0.63 -16.97 -40.73
N PRO A 236 0.81 -17.16 -39.40
CA PRO A 236 2.13 -17.00 -38.79
C PRO A 236 3.11 -18.20 -38.92
N GLN A 237 2.78 -19.28 -39.65
CA GLN A 237 3.66 -20.47 -39.76
C GLN A 237 4.32 -20.72 -41.12
N ALA A 238 3.96 -19.99 -42.19
CA ALA A 238 4.46 -20.31 -43.53
C ALA A 238 5.84 -19.70 -43.87
N SER A 239 6.35 -18.75 -43.07
CA SER A 239 7.55 -17.97 -43.42
C SER A 239 8.87 -18.42 -42.77
N GLN A 240 8.86 -19.45 -41.91
CA GLN A 240 10.07 -19.95 -41.22
C GLN A 240 10.64 -21.26 -41.79
N LEU A 241 10.03 -21.86 -42.82
CA LEU A 241 10.44 -23.17 -43.37
C LEU A 241 11.17 -23.13 -44.73
N GLN A 242 11.74 -21.98 -45.12
CA GLN A 242 12.44 -21.83 -46.42
C GLN A 242 13.88 -21.30 -46.33
N LYS A 243 14.53 -21.44 -45.17
CA LYS A 243 15.97 -21.29 -45.03
C LYS A 243 16.51 -22.43 -44.16
N ASP A 244 16.79 -23.56 -44.78
CA ASP A 244 17.85 -24.51 -44.41
C ASP A 244 18.25 -25.29 -45.67
#